data_AF-A0A2E0QHH3-F1
#
_entry.id   AF-A0A2E0QHH3-F1
#
_cell.length_a   1.000
_cell.length_b   1.000
_cell.length_c   1.000
_cell.angle_alpha   90.00
_cell.angle_beta   90.00
_cell.angle_gamma   90.00
#
_symmetry.space_group_name_H-M   'P 1'
#
loop_
_entity.id
_entity.type
_entity.pdbx_description
1 polymer ?
#
loop_
_entity_poly.entity_id
_entity_poly.type
_entity_poly.pdbx_seq_one_letter_code
_entity_poly.pdbx_strand_id
1 'polypeptide(L)'
;MQEFFGFAVMVIAISASGVMSPGPLFSANIIYGIREGKIAGLKIAIGHTIVEFPLIVFLGAGIITSNIIPEFRVLIAIIGAVGLFGFAGLQIRTIFQKKNQRNLKPTRGPILAGIFLSALNPFFIIWWLTVGFKLITESIELWGFFGIVVLFLVHIWMDYVWLYVVAFFASKTSNLLSNRNYKIIIIALAIVLIYFGIEFLREI
;
A
#
# COMPACT_ATOMS: atom_id res chain seq x y z
N MET A 1 -6.15 5.05 -28.33
CA MET A 1 -6.08 6.32 -27.56
C MET A 1 -7.19 6.38 -26.51
N GLN A 2 -8.46 6.28 -26.89
CA GLN A 2 -9.59 6.38 -25.95
C GLN A 2 -9.60 5.28 -24.87
N GLU A 3 -9.26 4.03 -25.25
CA GLU A 3 -9.13 2.90 -24.32
C GLU A 3 -8.02 3.10 -23.29
N PHE A 4 -6.86 3.60 -23.71
CA PHE A 4 -5.75 3.91 -22.81
C PHE A 4 -6.12 5.00 -21.79
N PHE A 5 -6.75 6.08 -22.23
CA PHE A 5 -7.17 7.15 -21.32
C PHE A 5 -8.21 6.66 -20.31
N GLY A 6 -9.20 5.87 -20.74
CA GLY A 6 -10.20 5.28 -19.84
C GLY A 6 -9.55 4.36 -18.81
N PHE A 7 -8.66 3.47 -19.24
CA PHE A 7 -7.92 2.59 -18.35
C PHE A 7 -7.04 3.37 -17.37
N ALA A 8 -6.32 4.40 -17.85
CA ALA A 8 -5.45 5.19 -16.99
C ALA A 8 -6.22 5.94 -15.90
N VAL A 9 -7.37 6.52 -16.24
CA VAL A 9 -8.26 7.17 -15.25
C VAL A 9 -8.75 6.15 -14.22
N MET A 10 -9.16 4.97 -14.66
CA MET A 10 -9.59 3.89 -13.76
C MET A 10 -8.46 3.46 -12.82
N VAL A 11 -7.26 3.20 -13.36
CA VAL A 11 -6.09 2.83 -12.54
C VAL A 11 -5.78 3.92 -11.54
N ILE A 12 -5.74 5.20 -11.94
CA ILE A 12 -5.44 6.30 -11.02
C ILE A 12 -6.51 6.40 -9.93
N ALA A 13 -7.79 6.37 -10.29
CA ALA A 13 -8.89 6.50 -9.35
C ALA A 13 -8.90 5.36 -8.32
N ILE A 14 -8.70 4.11 -8.78
CA ILE A 14 -8.69 2.93 -7.91
C ILE A 14 -7.40 2.89 -7.08
N SER A 15 -6.24 3.17 -7.68
CA SER A 15 -4.94 3.15 -7.00
C SER A 15 -4.84 4.20 -5.91
N ALA A 16 -5.49 5.36 -6.07
CA ALA A 16 -5.53 6.38 -5.02
C ALA A 16 -6.02 5.82 -3.68
N SER A 17 -6.96 4.86 -3.68
CA SER A 17 -7.45 4.21 -2.47
C SER A 17 -6.37 3.38 -1.75
N GLY A 18 -5.49 2.72 -2.50
CA GLY A 18 -4.40 1.90 -1.97
C GLY A 18 -3.19 2.74 -1.55
N VAL A 19 -2.73 3.61 -2.46
CA VAL A 19 -1.55 4.49 -2.29
C VAL A 19 -1.71 5.39 -1.07
N MET A 20 -2.89 5.99 -0.89
CA MET A 20 -3.17 6.89 0.23
C MET A 20 -3.61 6.17 1.50
N SER A 21 -3.75 4.84 1.45
CA SER A 21 -4.15 4.06 2.61
C SER A 21 -3.07 4.10 3.69
N PRO A 22 -3.45 4.43 4.92
CA PRO A 22 -2.48 4.52 5.98
C PRO A 22 -2.07 3.16 6.56
N GLY A 23 -0.77 2.98 6.78
CA GLY A 23 -0.21 1.75 7.34
C GLY A 23 1.20 1.91 7.92
N PRO A 24 1.95 0.79 8.09
CA PRO A 24 3.30 0.80 8.65
C PRO A 24 4.28 1.57 7.78
N LEU A 25 4.15 1.42 6.45
CA LEU A 25 4.95 2.13 5.46
C LEU A 25 4.74 3.65 5.56
N PHE A 26 3.48 4.09 5.65
CA PHE A 26 3.12 5.49 5.86
C PHE A 26 3.69 6.04 7.17
N SER A 27 3.56 5.30 8.27
CA SER A 27 4.08 5.71 9.59
C SER A 27 5.60 5.82 9.59
N ALA A 28 6.29 4.87 8.97
CA ALA A 28 7.73 4.95 8.79
C ALA A 28 8.12 6.14 7.90
N ASN A 29 7.38 6.39 6.83
CA ASN A 29 7.62 7.52 5.93
C ASN A 29 7.56 8.87 6.66
N ILE A 30 6.63 9.04 7.60
CA ILE A 30 6.60 10.23 8.48
C ILE A 30 7.87 10.30 9.34
N ILE A 31 8.27 9.20 9.99
CA ILE A 31 9.44 9.17 10.88
C ILE A 31 10.72 9.51 10.12
N TYR A 32 10.91 8.92 8.93
CA TYR A 32 12.06 9.22 8.09
C TYR A 32 11.96 10.62 7.47
N GLY A 33 10.78 11.09 7.08
CA GLY A 33 10.56 12.46 6.60
C GLY A 33 10.97 13.52 7.62
N ILE A 34 10.66 13.31 8.91
CA ILE A 34 11.07 14.21 10.00
C ILE A 34 12.60 14.22 10.20
N ARG A 35 13.28 13.10 9.95
CA ARG A 35 14.72 12.94 10.26
C ARG A 35 15.65 13.24 9.10
N GLU A 36 15.30 12.75 7.91
CA GLU A 36 16.11 12.78 6.69
C GLU A 36 15.50 13.70 5.61
N GLY A 37 14.38 14.35 5.91
CA GLY A 37 13.70 15.27 5.01
C GLY A 37 12.89 14.57 3.91
N LYS A 38 12.38 15.37 2.98
CA LYS A 38 11.54 14.93 1.85
C LYS A 38 12.15 13.82 0.97
N ILE A 39 13.48 13.79 0.85
CA ILE A 39 14.19 12.78 0.03
C ILE A 39 14.01 11.38 0.61
N ALA A 40 13.76 11.28 1.92
CA ALA A 40 13.48 10.01 2.55
C ALA A 40 12.21 9.32 2.00
N GLY A 41 11.22 10.12 1.57
CA GLY A 41 10.02 9.60 0.89
C GLY A 41 10.33 8.94 -0.44
N LEU A 42 11.22 9.52 -1.26
CA LEU A 42 11.67 8.89 -2.51
C LEU A 42 12.44 7.59 -2.25
N LYS A 43 13.32 7.60 -1.23
CA LYS A 43 14.06 6.39 -0.83
C LYS A 43 13.11 5.27 -0.40
N ILE A 44 12.06 5.58 0.36
CA ILE A 44 11.03 4.60 0.75
C ILE A 44 10.26 4.11 -0.48
N ALA A 45 9.88 5.01 -1.39
CA ALA A 45 9.21 4.65 -2.63
C ALA A 45 10.06 3.69 -3.47
N ILE A 46 11.37 3.92 -3.60
CA ILE A 46 12.29 2.97 -4.27
C ILE A 46 12.23 1.58 -3.61
N GLY A 47 12.30 1.55 -2.27
CA GLY A 47 12.18 0.28 -1.54
C GLY A 47 10.84 -0.41 -1.74
N HIS A 48 9.75 0.35 -1.81
CA HIS A 48 8.41 -0.13 -2.11
C HIS A 48 8.34 -0.75 -3.51
N THR A 49 8.84 -0.03 -4.51
CA THR A 49 8.89 -0.47 -5.92
C THR A 49 9.62 -1.80 -6.09
N ILE A 50 10.72 -2.02 -5.35
CA ILE A 50 11.50 -3.28 -5.40
C ILE A 50 10.65 -4.49 -5.02
N VAL A 51 9.64 -4.31 -4.17
CA VAL A 51 8.71 -5.39 -3.76
C VAL A 51 7.51 -5.46 -4.69
N GLU A 52 6.96 -4.30 -5.03
CA GLU A 52 5.73 -4.18 -5.80
C GLU A 52 5.87 -4.67 -7.24
N PHE A 53 6.94 -4.27 -7.93
CA PHE A 53 7.11 -4.66 -9.32
C PHE A 53 7.18 -6.19 -9.49
N PRO A 54 8.02 -6.93 -8.73
CA PRO A 54 7.99 -8.39 -8.78
C PRO A 54 6.63 -8.97 -8.42
N LEU A 55 5.93 -8.43 -7.41
CA LEU A 55 4.60 -8.92 -7.02
C LEU A 55 3.61 -8.84 -8.18
N ILE A 56 3.50 -7.69 -8.84
CA ILE A 56 2.61 -7.48 -9.99
C ILE A 56 2.96 -8.44 -11.13
N VAL A 57 4.26 -8.60 -11.44
CA VAL A 57 4.72 -9.50 -12.50
C VAL A 57 4.37 -10.95 -12.18
N PHE A 58 4.56 -11.40 -10.94
CA PHE A 58 4.19 -12.76 -10.52
C PHE A 58 2.68 -13.00 -10.59
N LEU A 59 1.86 -12.04 -10.14
CA LEU A 59 0.41 -12.14 -10.24
C LEU A 59 -0.06 -12.16 -11.69
N GLY A 60 0.49 -11.30 -12.56
CA GLY A 60 0.18 -11.28 -13.98
C GLY A 60 0.61 -12.57 -14.71
N ALA A 61 1.79 -13.11 -14.40
CA ALA A 61 2.22 -14.41 -14.92
C ALA A 61 1.29 -15.55 -14.44
N GLY A 62 0.85 -15.51 -13.19
CA GLY A 62 -0.16 -16.42 -12.65
C GLY A 62 -1.47 -16.35 -13.44
N ILE A 63 -1.96 -15.14 -13.74
CA ILE A 63 -3.16 -14.92 -14.55
C ILE A 63 -3.04 -15.50 -15.96
N ILE A 64 -1.90 -15.32 -16.62
CA ILE A 64 -1.68 -15.82 -17.99
C ILE A 64 -1.56 -17.35 -18.03
N THR A 65 -0.97 -17.96 -17.00
CA THR A 65 -0.69 -19.40 -16.96
C THR A 65 -1.83 -20.23 -16.38
N SER A 66 -2.70 -19.64 -15.55
CA SER A 66 -3.90 -20.30 -15.06
C SER A 66 -5.09 -19.89 -15.91
N ASN A 67 -5.81 -20.85 -16.51
CA ASN A 67 -7.17 -20.59 -17.00
C ASN A 67 -8.05 -20.28 -15.77
N ILE A 68 -8.07 -19.03 -15.31
CA ILE A 68 -8.69 -18.67 -14.03
C ILE A 68 -10.18 -18.96 -14.08
N ILE A 69 -10.58 -19.95 -13.27
CA ILE A 69 -11.96 -20.33 -13.01
C ILE A 69 -12.59 -19.27 -12.09
N PRO A 70 -13.86 -18.88 -12.29
CA PRO A 70 -14.56 -17.87 -11.48
C PRO A 70 -14.50 -18.08 -9.95
N GLU A 71 -14.32 -19.32 -9.51
CA GLU A 71 -14.30 -19.73 -8.09
C GLU A 71 -13.13 -19.16 -7.27
N PHE A 72 -12.01 -18.80 -7.91
CA PHE A 72 -10.84 -18.25 -7.19
C PHE A 72 -11.04 -16.81 -6.70
N ARG A 73 -11.92 -16.03 -7.33
CA ARG A 73 -12.15 -14.61 -6.97
C ARG A 73 -12.74 -14.46 -5.56
N VAL A 74 -13.66 -15.35 -5.18
CA VAL A 74 -14.32 -15.33 -3.86
C VAL A 74 -13.33 -15.69 -2.76
N LEU A 75 -12.48 -16.69 -2.98
CA LEU A 75 -11.47 -17.11 -2.01
C LEU A 75 -10.45 -16.01 -1.73
N ILE A 76 -9.98 -15.32 -2.78
CA ILE A 76 -9.06 -14.20 -2.64
C ILE A 76 -9.72 -13.04 -1.88
N ALA A 77 -10.99 -12.77 -2.15
CA ALA A 77 -11.72 -11.72 -1.47
C ALA A 77 -11.86 -11.97 0.05
N ILE A 78 -12.18 -13.21 0.44
CA ILE A 78 -12.30 -13.63 1.84
C ILE A 78 -10.95 -13.57 2.56
N ILE A 79 -9.89 -14.09 1.94
CA ILE A 79 -8.52 -14.03 2.51
C ILE A 79 -8.07 -12.58 2.71
N GLY A 80 -8.43 -11.71 1.75
CA GLY A 80 -8.18 -10.28 1.84
C GLY A 80 -8.88 -9.62 3.02
N ALA A 81 -10.18 -9.83 3.19
CA ALA A 81 -10.92 -9.27 4.32
C ALA A 81 -10.39 -9.73 5.68
N VAL A 82 -10.09 -11.03 5.83
CA VAL A 82 -9.53 -11.59 7.08
C VAL A 82 -8.19 -10.96 7.43
N GLY A 83 -7.30 -10.77 6.44
CA GLY A 83 -6.01 -10.16 6.69
C GLY A 83 -6.09 -8.66 7.01
N LEU A 84 -7.06 -7.92 6.46
CA LEU A 84 -7.34 -6.54 6.86
C LEU A 84 -7.75 -6.43 8.34
N PHE A 85 -8.67 -7.28 8.80
CA PHE A 85 -9.10 -7.31 10.20
C PHE A 85 -7.97 -7.73 11.15
N GLY A 86 -7.20 -8.76 10.79
CA GLY A 86 -6.04 -9.20 11.58
C GLY A 86 -5.00 -8.08 11.72
N PHE A 87 -4.75 -7.34 10.65
CA PHE A 87 -3.82 -6.23 10.64
C PHE A 87 -4.30 -5.03 11.47
N ALA A 88 -5.59 -4.66 11.37
CA ALA A 88 -6.20 -3.64 12.23
C ALA A 88 -6.06 -4.02 13.72
N GLY A 89 -6.34 -5.28 14.07
CA GLY A 89 -6.17 -5.80 15.42
C GLY A 89 -4.73 -5.72 15.93
N LEU A 90 -3.74 -6.05 15.08
CA LEU A 90 -2.31 -5.94 15.44
C LEU A 90 -1.88 -4.48 15.65
N GLN A 91 -2.30 -3.55 14.78
CA GLN A 91 -2.01 -2.12 14.97
C GLN A 91 -2.57 -1.60 16.28
N ILE A 92 -3.83 -1.91 16.58
CA ILE A 92 -4.49 -1.52 17.84
C ILE A 92 -3.74 -2.13 19.03
N ARG A 93 -3.38 -3.41 18.98
CA ARG A 93 -2.63 -4.10 20.04
C ARG A 93 -1.27 -3.45 20.32
N THR A 94 -0.58 -2.94 19.31
CA THR A 94 0.71 -2.25 19.50
C THR A 94 0.60 -0.91 20.22
N ILE A 95 -0.57 -0.25 20.20
CA ILE A 95 -0.85 0.97 20.97
C ILE A 95 -0.97 0.66 22.48
N PHE A 96 -1.58 -0.47 22.81
CA PHE A 96 -1.86 -0.89 24.19
C PHE A 96 -0.69 -1.62 24.85
N GLN A 97 0.29 -2.11 24.09
CA GLN A 97 1.54 -2.60 24.65
C GLN A 97 2.39 -1.40 25.12
N LYS A 98 2.56 -1.25 26.45
CA LYS A 98 3.56 -0.36 27.07
C LYS A 98 4.98 -0.84 26.72
N LYS A 99 5.41 -0.66 25.47
CA LYS A 99 6.83 -0.67 25.15
C LYS A 99 7.29 0.78 25.29
N ASN A 100 8.23 1.01 26.21
CA ASN A 100 8.93 2.29 26.33
C ASN A 100 9.23 2.78 24.91
N GLN A 101 8.76 3.98 24.56
CA GLN A 101 9.18 4.70 23.37
C GLN A 101 10.65 5.10 23.57
N ARG A 102 11.54 4.11 23.66
CA ARG A 102 12.96 4.31 23.41
C ARG A 102 13.00 4.89 22.02
N ASN A 103 13.66 6.04 21.88
CA ASN A 103 14.12 6.61 20.63
C ASN A 103 14.31 5.51 19.59
N LEU A 104 13.29 5.26 18.76
CA LEU A 104 13.39 4.28 17.69
C LEU A 104 14.31 4.94 16.69
N LYS A 105 15.62 4.82 16.88
CA LYS A 105 16.57 5.00 15.79
C LYS A 105 16.19 3.91 14.80
N PRO A 106 15.64 4.23 13.61
CA PRO A 106 15.56 3.24 12.57
C PRO A 106 16.99 2.75 12.36
N THR A 107 17.23 1.48 12.63
CA THR A 107 18.56 0.87 12.56
C THR A 107 18.98 0.62 11.12
N ARG A 108 18.07 0.83 10.16
CA ARG A 108 18.22 0.60 8.73
C ARG A 108 17.84 1.86 7.96
N GLY A 109 18.32 1.99 6.72
CA GLY A 109 18.01 3.15 5.87
C GLY A 109 16.58 3.14 5.33
N PRO A 110 16.07 4.26 4.81
CA PRO A 110 14.69 4.39 4.33
C PRO A 110 14.34 3.42 3.19
N ILE A 111 15.29 3.07 2.33
CA ILE A 111 15.09 2.07 1.26
C ILE A 111 14.76 0.69 1.86
N LEU A 112 15.56 0.23 2.83
CA LEU A 112 15.34 -1.05 3.49
C LEU A 112 14.00 -1.04 4.24
N ALA A 113 13.62 0.09 4.85
CA ALA A 113 12.30 0.23 5.44
C ALA A 113 11.19 0.09 4.39
N GLY A 114 11.34 0.71 3.22
CA GLY A 114 10.42 0.55 2.09
C GLY A 114 10.26 -0.92 1.70
N ILE A 115 11.36 -1.67 1.58
CA ILE A 115 11.32 -3.10 1.24
C ILE A 115 10.59 -3.90 2.33
N PHE A 116 11.07 -3.85 3.58
CA PHE A 116 10.51 -4.69 4.65
C PHE A 116 9.06 -4.34 4.97
N LEU A 117 8.71 -3.06 5.00
CA LEU A 117 7.35 -2.60 5.32
C LEU A 117 6.39 -2.72 4.14
N SER A 118 6.85 -3.11 2.95
CA SER A 118 5.97 -3.48 1.84
C SER A 118 5.82 -4.99 1.80
N ALA A 119 6.93 -5.73 1.85
CA ALA A 119 6.95 -7.19 1.81
C ALA A 119 6.26 -7.86 3.01
N LEU A 120 6.28 -7.22 4.18
CA LEU A 120 5.65 -7.74 5.40
C LEU A 120 4.31 -7.05 5.70
N ASN A 121 3.80 -6.22 4.78
CA ASN A 121 2.56 -5.49 5.01
C ASN A 121 1.38 -6.25 4.40
N PRO A 122 0.51 -6.85 5.23
CA PRO A 122 -0.62 -7.61 4.73
C PRO A 122 -1.62 -6.73 3.97
N PHE A 123 -1.78 -5.44 4.31
CA PHE A 123 -2.65 -4.54 3.54
C PHE A 123 -2.20 -4.44 2.09
N PHE A 124 -0.89 -4.21 1.89
CA PHE A 124 -0.29 -4.09 0.57
C PHE A 124 -0.46 -5.37 -0.24
N ILE A 125 -0.15 -6.52 0.36
CA ILE A 125 -0.27 -7.83 -0.30
C ILE A 125 -1.72 -8.13 -0.67
N ILE A 126 -2.65 -7.90 0.27
CA ILE A 126 -4.06 -8.16 0.08
C ILE A 126 -4.64 -7.26 -1.00
N TRP A 127 -4.32 -5.97 -0.98
CA TRP A 127 -4.80 -5.03 -1.99
C TRP A 127 -4.39 -5.48 -3.40
N TRP A 128 -3.14 -5.92 -3.57
CA TRP A 128 -2.67 -6.46 -4.85
C TRP A 128 -3.28 -7.80 -5.22
N LEU A 129 -3.59 -8.67 -4.25
CA LEU A 129 -4.32 -9.92 -4.49
C LEU A 129 -5.78 -9.68 -4.84
N THR A 130 -6.40 -8.59 -4.40
CA THR A 130 -7.82 -8.32 -4.63
C THR A 130 -8.05 -7.27 -5.72
N VAL A 131 -7.99 -5.98 -5.34
CA VAL A 131 -8.27 -4.84 -6.20
C VAL A 131 -7.22 -4.74 -7.31
N GLY A 132 -5.94 -4.87 -6.95
CA GLY A 132 -4.83 -4.88 -7.89
C GLY A 132 -4.92 -6.05 -8.87
N PHE A 133 -5.39 -7.23 -8.43
CA PHE A 133 -5.56 -8.40 -9.30
C PHE A 133 -6.58 -8.16 -10.41
N LYS A 134 -7.67 -7.42 -10.10
CA LYS A 134 -8.62 -6.96 -11.13
C LYS A 134 -7.94 -6.03 -12.13
N LEU A 135 -7.16 -5.03 -11.66
CA LEU A 135 -6.44 -4.12 -12.54
C LEU A 135 -5.41 -4.84 -13.43
N ILE A 136 -4.72 -5.84 -12.88
CA ILE A 136 -3.77 -6.68 -13.63
C ILE A 136 -4.52 -7.47 -14.70
N THR A 137 -5.62 -8.14 -14.33
CA THR A 137 -6.46 -8.88 -15.28
C THR A 137 -6.93 -7.99 -16.43
N GLU A 138 -7.52 -6.83 -16.12
CA GLU A 138 -8.01 -5.91 -17.14
C GLU A 138 -6.88 -5.39 -18.05
N SER A 139 -5.70 -5.12 -17.48
CA SER A 139 -4.53 -4.69 -18.27
C SER A 139 -4.08 -5.76 -19.26
N ILE A 140 -4.13 -7.03 -18.85
CA ILE A 140 -3.76 -8.18 -19.67
C ILE A 140 -4.82 -8.44 -20.74
N GLU A 141 -6.10 -8.28 -20.43
CA GLU A 141 -7.18 -8.41 -21.42
C GLU A 141 -7.04 -7.35 -22.54
N LEU A 142 -6.62 -6.13 -22.21
CA LEU A 142 -6.45 -5.06 -23.19
C LEU A 142 -5.16 -5.18 -24.02
N TRP A 143 -4.03 -5.53 -23.40
CA TRP A 143 -2.71 -5.44 -24.05
C TRP A 143 -1.78 -6.64 -23.81
N GLY A 144 -2.31 -7.76 -23.30
CA GLY A 144 -1.53 -8.94 -22.96
C GLY A 144 -0.44 -8.65 -21.92
N PHE A 145 0.71 -9.31 -22.04
CA PHE A 145 1.82 -9.12 -21.10
C PHE A 145 2.32 -7.66 -21.03
N PHE A 146 2.20 -6.90 -22.13
CA PHE A 146 2.58 -5.48 -22.14
C PHE A 146 1.67 -4.62 -21.24
N GLY A 147 0.43 -5.06 -21.02
CA GLY A 147 -0.52 -4.41 -20.11
C GLY A 147 0.00 -4.28 -18.67
N ILE A 148 0.80 -5.25 -18.21
CA ILE A 148 1.44 -5.20 -16.89
C ILE A 148 2.35 -3.99 -16.75
N VAL A 149 3.15 -3.70 -17.78
CA VAL A 149 4.06 -2.54 -17.80
C VAL A 149 3.26 -1.24 -17.83
N VAL A 150 2.20 -1.19 -18.64
CA VAL A 150 1.30 -0.02 -18.72
C VAL A 150 0.65 0.26 -17.38
N LEU A 151 0.04 -0.74 -16.75
CA LEU A 151 -0.56 -0.66 -15.42
C LEU A 151 0.47 -0.14 -14.40
N PHE A 152 1.63 -0.78 -14.37
CA PHE A 152 2.67 -0.44 -13.41
C PHE A 152 3.14 1.01 -13.55
N LEU A 153 3.37 1.49 -14.77
CA LEU A 153 3.80 2.87 -15.01
C LEU A 153 2.72 3.90 -14.64
N VAL A 154 1.44 3.59 -14.90
CA VAL A 154 0.32 4.46 -14.53
C VAL A 154 0.06 4.46 -13.02
N HIS A 155 0.41 3.38 -12.32
CA HIS A 155 0.26 3.26 -10.87
C HIS A 155 1.44 3.88 -10.10
N ILE A 156 2.66 3.45 -10.40
CA ILE A 156 3.83 3.60 -9.51
C ILE A 156 4.18 5.06 -9.20
N TRP A 157 3.98 5.97 -10.14
CA TRP A 157 4.30 7.39 -9.92
C TRP A 157 3.48 7.98 -8.76
N MET A 158 2.28 7.43 -8.51
CA MET A 158 1.42 7.86 -7.41
C MET A 158 2.08 7.60 -6.06
N ASP A 159 2.76 6.47 -5.86
CA ASP A 159 3.49 6.18 -4.63
C ASP A 159 4.64 7.15 -4.41
N TYR A 160 5.40 7.44 -5.48
CA TYR A 160 6.51 8.39 -5.39
C TYR A 160 6.00 9.78 -5.01
N VAL A 161 4.93 10.26 -5.65
CA VAL A 161 4.35 11.56 -5.34
C VAL A 161 3.80 11.58 -3.91
N TRP A 162 3.01 10.57 -3.53
CA TRP A 162 2.41 10.52 -2.20
C TRP A 162 3.45 10.42 -1.09
N LEU A 163 4.39 9.49 -1.19
CA LEU A 163 5.43 9.29 -0.17
C LEU A 163 6.36 10.51 -0.09
N TYR A 164 6.69 11.15 -1.21
CA TYR A 164 7.44 12.40 -1.19
C TYR A 164 6.67 13.52 -0.49
N VAL A 165 5.40 13.73 -0.83
CA VAL A 165 4.56 14.79 -0.27
C VAL A 165 4.38 14.61 1.24
N VAL A 166 4.08 13.39 1.68
CA VAL A 166 3.96 13.06 3.11
C VAL A 166 5.27 13.30 3.84
N ALA A 167 6.40 12.85 3.29
CA ALA A 167 7.72 13.07 3.89
C ALA A 167 8.09 14.57 3.92
N PHE A 168 7.71 15.34 2.89
CA PHE A 168 7.93 16.78 2.83
C PHE A 168 7.15 17.52 3.92
N PHE A 169 5.86 17.27 4.07
CA PHE A 169 5.06 17.90 5.12
C PHE A 169 5.52 17.46 6.51
N ALA A 170 5.89 16.19 6.67
CA ALA A 170 6.49 15.68 7.91
C ALA A 170 7.79 16.41 8.24
N SER A 171 8.67 16.63 7.26
CA SER A 171 9.95 17.35 7.44
C SER A 171 9.80 18.81 7.86
N LYS A 172 8.68 19.46 7.47
CA LYS A 172 8.39 20.85 7.85
C LYS A 172 7.69 20.99 9.21
N THR A 173 7.27 19.87 9.82
CA THR A 173 6.47 19.91 11.04
C THR A 173 7.24 19.31 12.20
N SER A 174 7.77 20.17 13.08
CA SER A 174 8.58 19.76 14.24
C SER A 174 7.79 19.09 15.38
N ASN A 175 6.45 19.10 15.34
CA ASN A 175 5.59 18.77 16.49
C ASN A 175 4.51 17.69 16.23
N LEU A 176 4.50 17.02 15.06
CA LEU A 176 3.51 15.97 14.74
C LEU A 176 3.68 14.69 15.59
N LEU A 177 4.88 14.43 16.11
CA LEU A 177 5.22 13.25 16.90
C LEU A 177 5.03 13.42 18.42
N SER A 178 4.20 14.36 18.87
CA SER A 178 3.65 14.27 20.23
C SER A 178 2.96 12.89 20.37
N ASN A 179 3.26 12.19 21.47
CA ASN A 179 2.74 10.83 21.75
C ASN A 179 1.19 10.75 21.65
N ARG A 180 0.50 11.88 21.82
CA ARG A 180 -0.95 12.01 21.65
C ARG A 180 -1.39 12.05 20.19
N ASN A 181 -0.72 12.83 19.35
CA ASN A 181 -1.07 13.01 17.93
C ASN A 181 -0.78 11.72 17.14
N TYR A 182 0.31 11.03 17.46
CA TYR A 182 0.63 9.72 16.89
C TYR A 182 -0.45 8.67 17.17
N LYS A 183 -0.99 8.62 18.40
CA LYS A 183 -2.10 7.72 18.76
C LYS A 183 -3.38 8.05 18.01
N ILE A 184 -3.73 9.34 17.93
CA ILE A 184 -4.95 9.80 17.22
C ILE A 184 -4.87 9.42 15.74
N ILE A 185 -3.71 9.64 15.11
CA ILE A 185 -3.46 9.25 13.74
C ILE A 185 -3.70 7.74 13.61
N ILE A 186 -2.95 6.87 14.30
CA ILE A 186 -3.10 5.41 14.15
C ILE A 186 -4.54 4.92 14.38
N ILE A 187 -5.27 5.48 15.36
CA ILE A 187 -6.67 5.11 15.60
C ILE A 187 -7.56 5.49 14.40
N ALA A 188 -7.40 6.69 13.85
CA ALA A 188 -8.13 7.11 12.66
C ALA A 188 -7.84 6.20 11.45
N LEU A 189 -6.57 5.81 11.26
CA LEU A 189 -6.16 4.90 10.19
C LEU A 189 -6.77 3.50 10.37
N ALA A 190 -6.81 2.99 11.60
CA ALA A 190 -7.44 1.70 11.92
C ALA A 190 -8.95 1.71 11.65
N ILE A 191 -9.65 2.80 11.93
CA ILE A 191 -11.08 2.96 11.63
C ILE A 191 -11.33 2.90 10.12
N VAL A 192 -10.51 3.60 9.33
CA VAL A 192 -10.61 3.59 7.87
C VAL A 192 -10.37 2.18 7.30
N LEU A 193 -9.40 1.43 7.84
CA LEU A 193 -9.17 0.03 7.46
C LEU A 193 -10.36 -0.89 7.77
N ILE A 194 -11.01 -0.69 8.92
CA ILE A 194 -12.23 -1.43 9.28
C ILE A 194 -13.36 -1.10 8.31
N TYR A 195 -13.54 0.18 7.97
CA TYR A 195 -14.56 0.62 7.01
C TYR A 195 -14.37 -0.04 5.64
N PHE A 196 -13.16 0.01 5.07
CA PHE A 196 -12.88 -0.66 3.78
C PHE A 196 -13.02 -2.18 3.87
N GLY A 197 -12.64 -2.81 4.99
CA GLY A 197 -12.87 -4.24 5.20
C GLY A 197 -14.35 -4.63 5.19
N ILE A 198 -15.24 -3.74 5.66
CA ILE A 198 -16.70 -3.94 5.64
C ILE A 198 -17.26 -3.74 4.22
N GLU A 199 -16.88 -2.66 3.52
CA GLU A 199 -17.33 -2.44 2.14
C GLU A 199 -16.87 -3.56 1.20
N PHE A 200 -15.64 -4.06 1.39
CA PHE A 200 -15.12 -5.17 0.61
C PHE A 200 -15.93 -6.47 0.77
N LEU A 201 -16.55 -6.69 1.92
CA LEU A 201 -17.47 -7.82 2.16
C LEU A 201 -18.88 -7.59 1.60
N ARG A 202 -19.28 -6.33 1.37
CA ARG A 202 -20.60 -5.99 0.80
C ARG A 202 -20.64 -6.10 -0.72
N GLU A 203 -19.49 -6.02 -1.38
CA GLU A 203 -19.35 -6.17 -2.84
C GLU A 203 -19.15 -7.64 -3.28
N ILE A 204 -19.14 -8.59 -2.34
CA ILE A 204 -19.22 -10.05 -2.59
C ILE A 204 -20.69 -10.44 -2.72
#